data_AF-A0A494XII1-F1
#
_entry.id   AF-A0A494XII1-F1
#
_cell.length_a   1.000
_cell.length_b   1.000
_cell.length_c   1.000
_cell.angle_alpha   90.00
_cell.angle_beta   90.00
_cell.angle_gamma   90.00
#
_symmetry.space_group_name_H-M   'P 1'
#
loop_
_entity.id
_entity.type
_entity.pdbx_description
1 polymer ?
#
loop_
_entity_poly.entity_id
_entity_poly.type
_entity_poly.pdbx_seq_one_letter_code
_entity_poly.pdbx_strand_id
1 'polypeptide(L)' 'MTSEMDTLKNILNHVVSMELRVKNAEIKSTIEMMDGFGLRYKNSWASMELSDHTVIDFWRKDLIKSSHPNE' A
#
# COMPACT_ATOMS: atom_id res chain seq x y z
N MET A 1 1.07 20.22 20.70
CA MET A 1 2.09 19.67 19.79
C MET A 1 1.52 18.41 19.20
N THR A 2 1.32 18.35 17.89
CA THR A 2 0.99 17.09 17.21
C THR A 2 2.18 16.16 17.33
N SER A 3 1.95 14.92 17.77
CA SER A 3 3.03 13.94 17.84
C SER A 3 3.47 13.57 16.42
N GLU A 4 4.72 13.13 16.26
CA GLU A 4 5.21 12.61 14.97
C GLU A 4 4.28 11.52 14.41
N MET A 5 3.73 10.68 15.30
CA MET A 5 2.75 9.65 14.98
C MET A 5 1.46 10.22 14.37
N ASP A 6 0.95 11.34 14.88
CA ASP A 6 -0.27 11.98 14.36
C ASP A 6 -0.03 12.57 12.96
N THR A 7 1.16 13.14 12.74
CA THR A 7 1.56 13.65 11.44
C THR A 7 1.66 12.52 10.40
N LEU A 8 2.27 11.39 10.76
CA LEU A 8 2.38 10.22 9.88
C LEU A 8 1.02 9.62 9.55
N LYS A 9 0.12 9.50 10.54
CA LYS A 9 -1.27 9.08 10.31
C LYS A 9 -2.01 10.02 9.37
N ASN A 10 -1.83 11.32 9.53
CA ASN A 10 -2.47 12.30 8.66
C ASN A 10 -1.98 12.18 7.21
N ILE A 11 -0.68 11.92 6.99
CA ILE A 11 -0.14 11.67 5.65
C ILE A 11 -0.76 10.40 5.06
N LEU A 12 -0.79 9.29 5.81
CA LEU A 12 -1.39 8.03 5.34
C LEU A 12 -2.88 8.17 5.02
N ASN A 13 -3.62 9.00 5.75
CA ASN A 13 -5.04 9.25 5.46
C ASN A 13 -5.28 9.98 4.14
N HIS A 14 -4.31 10.75 3.67
CA HIS A 14 -4.40 11.54 2.43
C HIS A 14 -3.54 10.97 1.29
N VAL A 15 -2.83 9.86 1.52
CA VAL A 15 -2.00 9.23 0.50
C VAL A 15 -2.90 8.64 -0.59
N VAL A 16 -2.56 8.89 -1.85
CA VAL A 16 -3.25 8.32 -3.03
C VAL A 16 -2.60 7.00 -3.43
N SER A 17 -1.28 7.01 -3.50
CA SER A 17 -0.44 5.85 -3.79
C SER A 17 0.89 5.95 -3.05
N MET A 18 1.52 4.81 -2.83
CA MET A 18 2.80 4.68 -2.15
C MET A 18 3.56 3.50 -2.70
N GLU A 19 4.85 3.69 -2.92
CA GLU A 19 5.78 2.62 -3.21
C GLU A 19 6.53 2.25 -1.91
N LEU A 20 6.58 0.97 -1.58
CA LEU A 20 7.30 0.49 -0.40
C LEU A 20 8.25 -0.65 -0.76
N ARG A 21 9.52 -0.50 -0.40
CA ARG A 21 10.50 -1.58 -0.45
C ARG A 21 10.39 -2.43 0.82
N VAL A 22 10.05 -3.70 0.65
CA VAL A 22 9.77 -4.63 1.74
C VAL A 22 10.73 -5.81 1.65
N LYS A 23 11.25 -6.30 2.78
CA LYS A 23 12.03 -7.54 2.77
C LYS A 23 11.16 -8.69 2.29
N ASN A 24 11.73 -9.62 1.53
CA ASN A 24 10.97 -10.72 0.95
C ASN A 24 10.22 -11.56 2.01
N ALA A 25 10.81 -11.72 3.21
CA ALA A 25 10.19 -12.42 4.33
C ALA A 25 8.98 -11.69 4.96
N GLU A 26 8.86 -10.38 4.76
CA GLU A 26 7.86 -9.51 5.42
C GLU A 26 6.70 -9.12 4.48
N ILE A 27 6.79 -9.46 3.19
CA ILE A 27 5.81 -9.07 2.15
C ILE A 27 4.38 -9.34 2.60
N LYS A 28 4.10 -10.56 3.07
CA LYS A 28 2.74 -10.97 3.47
C LYS A 28 2.20 -10.10 4.60
N SER A 29 2.96 -9.94 5.68
CA SER A 29 2.56 -9.10 6.81
C SER A 29 2.39 -7.64 6.42
N THR A 30 3.23 -7.13 5.52
CA THR A 30 3.13 -5.75 5.04
C THR A 30 1.89 -5.54 4.19
N ILE A 31 1.56 -6.49 3.31
CA ILE A 31 0.32 -6.45 2.52
C ILE A 31 -0.91 -6.44 3.44
N GLU A 32 -0.95 -7.34 4.43
CA GLU A 32 -2.08 -7.43 5.38
C GLU A 32 -2.23 -6.14 6.20
N MET A 33 -1.12 -5.56 6.66
CA MET A 33 -1.10 -4.29 7.36
C MET A 33 -1.62 -3.14 6.49
N MET A 34 -1.12 -3.02 5.25
CA MET A 34 -1.55 -1.97 4.32
C MET A 34 -3.02 -2.09 3.92
N ASP A 35 -3.52 -3.32 3.78
CA ASP A 35 -4.93 -3.59 3.52
C ASP A 35 -5.84 -3.04 4.63
N GLY A 36 -5.40 -3.17 5.89
CA GLY A 36 -6.03 -2.57 7.07
C GLY A 36 -6.06 -1.03 7.06
N PHE A 37 -5.12 -0.40 6.36
CA PHE A 37 -5.10 1.06 6.15
C PHE A 37 -5.88 1.52 4.91
N GLY A 38 -6.63 0.63 4.25
CA GLY A 38 -7.41 0.97 3.07
C GLY A 38 -6.58 1.09 1.79
N LEU A 39 -5.34 0.59 1.81
CA LEU A 39 -4.44 0.53 0.67
C LEU A 39 -4.40 -0.89 0.12
N ARG A 40 -4.62 -1.05 -1.19
CA ARG A 40 -4.55 -2.33 -1.88
C ARG A 40 -3.38 -2.30 -2.84
N TYR A 41 -2.58 -3.36 -2.82
CA TYR A 41 -1.57 -3.56 -3.84
C TYR A 41 -2.23 -4.05 -5.14
N LYS A 42 -1.82 -3.52 -6.27
CA LYS A 42 -2.07 -4.15 -7.56
C LYS A 42 -0.95 -5.17 -7.76
N ASN A 43 -1.22 -6.33 -8.37
CA ASN A 43 -0.15 -7.17 -8.93
C ASN A 43 0.49 -6.38 -10.08
N SER A 44 1.33 -5.43 -9.71
CA SER A 44 2.10 -4.58 -10.61
C SER A 44 3.17 -5.49 -11.19
N TRP A 45 3.14 -5.67 -12.50
CA TRP A 45 4.22 -6.30 -13.27
C TRP A 45 5.57 -5.54 -13.15
N ALA A 46 5.63 -4.50 -12.30
CA ALA A 46 6.79 -3.70 -11.96
C ALA A 46 7.27 -3.91 -10.52
N SER A 47 6.90 -5.00 -9.84
CA SER A 47 7.60 -5.42 -8.63
C SER A 47 9.04 -5.78 -9.01
N MET A 48 9.95 -4.82 -8.87
CA MET A 48 11.37 -5.04 -9.07
C MET A 48 11.83 -5.94 -7.92
N GLU A 49 12.06 -7.22 -8.23
CA GLU A 49 12.71 -8.13 -7.31
C GLU A 49 14.18 -7.71 -7.17
N LEU A 50 14.51 -7.22 -5.98
CA LEU A 50 15.87 -7.03 -5.51
C LEU A 50 16.27 -8.28 -4.71
N SER A 51 17.56 -8.51 -4.52
CA SER A 51 18.10 -9.74 -3.92
C SER A 51 17.36 -10.24 -2.67
N ASP A 52 16.94 -9.32 -1.79
CA ASP A 52 16.33 -9.58 -0.49
C ASP A 52 15.08 -8.73 -0.24
N HIS A 53 14.65 -7.95 -1.24
CA HIS A 53 13.51 -7.04 -1.13
C HIS A 53 12.64 -7.08 -2.37
N THR A 54 11.36 -6.79 -2.17
CA THR A 54 10.40 -6.54 -3.23
C THR A 54 9.86 -5.13 -3.07
N VAL A 55 9.82 -4.39 -4.16
CA VAL A 55 9.14 -3.10 -4.23
C VAL A 55 7.66 -3.34 -4.52
N ILE A 56 6.78 -2.80 -3.68
CA ILE A 56 5.33 -3.00 -3.76
C ILE A 56 4.63 -1.66 -3.92
N ASP A 57 3.81 -1.54 -4.96
CA ASP A 57 2.94 -0.39 -5.19
C ASP A 57 1.59 -0.57 -4.50
N PHE A 58 1.28 0.34 -3.60
CA PHE A 58 0.01 0.43 -2.90
C PHE A 58 -0.82 1.60 -3.41
N TRP A 59 -2.12 1.38 -3.56
CA TRP A 59 -3.09 2.38 -4.03
C TRP A 59 -4.30 2.37 -3.10
N ARG A 60 -4.92 3.53 -2.89
CA ARG A 60 -6.15 3.58 -2.10
C ARG A 60 -7.26 2.75 -2.77
N LYS A 61 -7.95 1.95 -1.96
CA LYS A 61 -9.04 1.07 -2.41
C LYS A 61 -10.17 1.84 -3.11
N ASP A 62 -10.44 3.07 -2.68
CA ASP A 62 -11.47 3.96 -3.24
C ASP A 62 -11.16 4.44 -4.68
N LEU A 63 -9.89 4.42 -5.09
CA LEU A 63 -9.47 4.78 -6.45
C LEU A 63 -9.50 3.60 -7.42
N ILE A 64 -9.52 2.38 -6.89
CA ILE A 64 -9.66 1.17 -7.70
C ILE A 64 -11.16 1.00 -7.95
N LYS A 65 -11.62 1.37 -9.14
CA LYS A 65 -13.01 1.15 -9.57
C LYS A 65 -13.43 -0.28 -9.17
N SER A 66 -14.49 -0.40 -8.37
CA SER A 66 -15.17 -1.67 -8.19
C SER A 66 -15.61 -2.14 -9.57
N SER A 67 -15.13 -3.29 -9.99
CA SER A 67 -15.59 -3.97 -11.20
C SER A 67 -16.98 -4.56 -10.94
N HIS A 68 -17.96 -3.70 -10.65
CA HIS A 68 -19.38 -4.02 -10.72
C HIS A 68 -19.95 -3.12 -11.83
N PRO A 69 -20.13 -3.65 -13.04
CA PRO A 69 -21.00 -2.99 -14.00
C PRO A 69 -22.40 -3.00 -13.36
N ASN A 70 -23.02 -1.82 -13.31
CA ASN A 70 -24.39 -1.65 -12.82
C ASN A 70 -25.29 -2.78 -13.34
N GLU A 71 -25.89 -3.55 -12.42
CA GLU A 71 -27.15 -4.26 -12.67
C GLU A 71 -28.29 -3.24 -12.74
#